data_AF-A0A0R1SAQ5-F1
#
_entry.id   AF-A0A0R1SAQ5-F1
#
_cell.length_a   1.000
_cell.length_b   1.000
_cell.length_c   1.000
_cell.angle_alpha   90.00
_cell.angle_beta   90.00
_cell.angle_gamma   90.00
#
_symmetry.space_group_name_H-M   'P 1'
#
loop_
_entity.id
_entity.type
_entity.pdbx_description
1 polymer ?
#
loop_
_entity_poly.entity_id
_entity_poly.type
_entity_poly.pdbx_seq_one_letter_code
_entity_poly.pdbx_strand_id
1 'polypeptide(L)'
;MYSFALVIKERSAPYPIWMHTFYFAHDSMGAIVFALAAIKYHNFWLFWGASGALVIWNLFEVFNLYKAIYVERDAIWGHLYKTGKVSIKDAWIKVVSQLCIMIGVVNLFRVFMHDPFMFKWFIFTNVLIAIAPGLYWEERKTQVGASKGLAIVIILGTINSFLPTNMWALVSPMFRFNENPWFYILGAVAILYSVRAYFVYDRLAKKPQRLFGRKTVW
;
A
#
# COMPACT_ATOMS: atom_id res chain seq x y z
N MET A 1 4.02 -7.95 6.47
CA MET A 1 4.87 -8.32 7.63
C MET A 1 5.72 -7.16 8.17
N TYR A 2 6.52 -6.48 7.35
CA TYR A 2 7.33 -5.33 7.81
C TYR A 2 6.50 -4.20 8.44
N SER A 3 5.34 -3.84 7.84
CA SER A 3 4.42 -2.83 8.41
C SER A 3 4.07 -3.13 9.87
N PHE A 4 3.63 -4.36 10.16
CA PHE A 4 3.33 -4.79 11.53
C PHE A 4 4.53 -4.70 12.46
N ALA A 5 5.68 -5.23 12.02
CA ALA A 5 6.87 -5.24 12.84
C ALA A 5 7.31 -3.82 13.21
N LEU A 6 7.25 -2.89 12.25
CA LEU A 6 7.59 -1.48 12.44
C LEU A 6 6.59 -0.79 13.36
N VAL A 7 5.29 -0.95 13.15
CA VAL A 7 4.27 -0.36 14.04
C VAL A 7 4.36 -0.91 15.47
N ILE A 8 4.61 -2.21 15.62
CA ILE A 8 4.67 -2.87 16.94
C ILE A 8 5.97 -2.53 17.70
N LYS A 9 7.11 -2.42 17.00
CA LYS A 9 8.43 -2.21 17.63
C LYS A 9 8.83 -0.74 17.69
N GLU A 10 8.44 0.04 16.68
CA GLU A 10 8.88 1.42 16.47
C GLU A 10 7.73 2.43 16.56
N ARG A 11 6.49 1.96 16.74
CA ARG A 11 5.28 2.80 16.84
C ARG A 11 5.13 3.74 15.64
N SER A 12 5.59 3.29 14.47
CA SER A 12 5.51 4.06 13.24
C SER A 12 5.40 3.12 12.04
N ALA A 13 4.37 3.33 11.22
CA ALA A 13 4.12 2.59 10.00
C ALA A 13 5.02 3.07 8.85
N PRO A 14 5.34 2.18 7.88
CA PRO A 14 6.11 2.55 6.70
C PRO A 14 5.31 3.28 5.63
N TYR A 15 3.98 3.35 5.76
CA TYR A 15 3.11 3.91 4.75
C TYR A 15 2.32 5.08 5.31
N PRO A 16 2.00 6.09 4.47
CA PRO A 16 1.13 7.18 4.88
C PRO A 16 -0.30 6.67 5.07
N ILE A 17 -1.06 7.34 5.96
CA ILE A 17 -2.42 6.90 6.33
C ILE A 17 -3.36 6.77 5.12
N TRP A 18 -3.20 7.64 4.12
CA TRP A 18 -4.05 7.60 2.94
C TRP A 18 -3.88 6.32 2.14
N MET A 19 -2.69 5.73 2.16
CA MET A 19 -2.39 4.49 1.46
C MET A 19 -3.08 3.31 2.15
N HIS A 20 -3.14 3.29 3.48
CA HIS A 20 -3.91 2.30 4.23
C HIS A 20 -5.42 2.40 3.95
N THR A 21 -5.97 3.61 3.93
CA THR A 21 -7.40 3.80 3.60
C THR A 21 -7.71 3.45 2.14
N PHE A 22 -6.78 3.72 1.22
CA PHE A 22 -6.91 3.39 -0.19
C PHE A 22 -6.84 1.87 -0.40
N TYR A 23 -5.86 1.19 0.20
CA TYR A 23 -5.72 -0.26 0.12
C TYR A 23 -6.89 -0.99 0.77
N PHE A 24 -7.41 -0.52 1.91
CA PHE A 24 -8.63 -1.08 2.48
C PHE A 24 -9.81 -0.98 1.50
N ALA A 25 -10.03 0.19 0.89
CA ALA A 25 -11.12 0.38 -0.07
C ALA A 25 -10.93 -0.48 -1.33
N HIS A 26 -9.70 -0.51 -1.85
CA HIS A 26 -9.30 -1.28 -3.02
C HIS A 26 -9.49 -2.79 -2.80
N ASP A 27 -8.91 -3.35 -1.73
CA ASP A 27 -8.92 -4.77 -1.45
C ASP A 27 -10.33 -5.25 -1.04
N SER A 28 -11.12 -4.41 -0.36
CA SER A 28 -12.54 -4.69 -0.10
C SER A 28 -13.33 -4.84 -1.39
N MET A 29 -13.15 -3.91 -2.33
CA MET A 29 -13.83 -3.99 -3.61
C MET A 29 -13.32 -5.17 -4.44
N GLY A 30 -12.01 -5.40 -4.46
CA GLY A 30 -11.40 -6.53 -5.16
C GLY A 30 -11.90 -7.87 -4.63
N ALA A 31 -12.03 -8.02 -3.29
CA ALA A 31 -12.57 -9.22 -2.67
C ALA A 31 -13.99 -9.53 -3.17
N ILE A 32 -14.85 -8.50 -3.21
CA ILE A 32 -16.23 -8.62 -3.72
C ILE A 32 -16.22 -8.95 -5.22
N VAL A 33 -15.43 -8.23 -6.02
CA VAL A 33 -15.34 -8.45 -7.47
C VAL A 33 -14.90 -9.87 -7.80
N PHE A 34 -13.88 -10.39 -7.12
CA PHE A 34 -13.43 -11.75 -7.34
C PHE A 34 -14.40 -12.81 -6.82
N ALA A 35 -15.10 -12.58 -5.70
CA ALA A 35 -16.15 -13.51 -5.26
C ALA A 35 -17.29 -13.59 -6.29
N LEU A 36 -17.73 -12.44 -6.83
CA LEU A 36 -18.74 -12.39 -7.89
C LEU A 36 -18.23 -13.03 -9.19
N ALA A 37 -16.96 -12.83 -9.53
CA ALA A 37 -16.33 -13.50 -10.67
C ALA A 37 -16.29 -15.02 -10.46
N ALA A 38 -15.93 -15.50 -9.27
CA ALA A 38 -15.94 -16.92 -8.94
C ALA A 38 -17.30 -17.54 -9.20
N ILE A 39 -18.38 -16.91 -8.69
CA ILE A 39 -19.76 -17.37 -8.91
C ILE A 39 -20.11 -17.36 -10.40
N LYS A 40 -19.79 -16.27 -11.11
CA LYS A 40 -20.06 -16.13 -12.54
C LYS A 40 -19.36 -17.18 -13.40
N TYR A 41 -18.14 -17.56 -13.04
CA TYR A 41 -17.33 -18.54 -13.76
C TYR A 41 -17.34 -19.92 -13.08
N HIS A 42 -18.53 -20.40 -12.69
CA HIS A 42 -18.77 -21.75 -12.18
C HIS A 42 -17.92 -22.15 -10.95
N ASN A 43 -17.80 -21.24 -9.99
CA ASN A 43 -16.99 -21.42 -8.78
C ASN A 43 -15.50 -21.67 -9.06
N PHE A 44 -14.95 -20.99 -10.07
CA PHE A 44 -13.52 -21.12 -10.39
C PHE A 44 -12.66 -20.77 -9.16
N TRP A 45 -11.89 -21.76 -8.71
CA TRP A 45 -11.18 -21.73 -7.43
C TRP A 45 -10.18 -20.58 -7.32
N LEU A 46 -9.56 -20.15 -8.42
CA LEU A 46 -8.57 -19.07 -8.43
C LEU A 46 -9.20 -17.75 -7.99
N PHE A 47 -10.43 -17.47 -8.40
CA PHE A 47 -11.15 -16.27 -8.00
C PHE A 47 -11.57 -16.32 -6.52
N TRP A 48 -11.94 -17.50 -6.01
CA TRP A 48 -12.14 -17.69 -4.57
C TRP A 48 -10.86 -17.48 -3.77
N GLY A 49 -9.73 -18.02 -4.26
CA GLY A 49 -8.41 -17.80 -3.67
C GLY A 49 -8.01 -16.33 -3.64
N ALA A 50 -8.19 -15.62 -4.75
CA ALA A 50 -7.91 -14.18 -4.85
C ALA A 50 -8.81 -13.37 -3.90
N SER A 51 -10.12 -13.67 -3.86
CA SER A 51 -11.05 -13.02 -2.94
C SER A 51 -10.64 -13.24 -1.47
N GLY A 52 -10.36 -14.48 -1.08
CA GLY A 52 -9.91 -14.81 0.27
C GLY A 52 -8.58 -14.13 0.65
N ALA A 53 -7.62 -14.07 -0.26
CA ALA A 53 -6.36 -13.36 -0.05
C ALA A 53 -6.57 -11.87 0.23
N LEU A 54 -7.49 -11.22 -0.49
CA LEU A 54 -7.81 -9.80 -0.28
C LEU A 54 -8.55 -9.54 1.03
N VAL A 55 -9.39 -10.48 1.48
CA VAL A 55 -9.97 -10.40 2.84
C VAL A 55 -8.87 -10.43 3.89
N ILE A 56 -7.85 -11.28 3.74
CA ILE A 56 -6.70 -11.32 4.65
C ILE A 56 -5.92 -9.99 4.61
N TRP A 57 -5.66 -9.45 3.42
CA TRP A 57 -5.01 -8.13 3.29
C TRP A 57 -5.82 -7.01 3.95
N ASN A 58 -7.15 -7.03 3.82
CA ASN A 58 -8.02 -6.08 4.52
C ASN A 58 -7.90 -6.16 6.04
N LEU A 59 -7.80 -7.37 6.61
CA LEU A 59 -7.59 -7.52 8.06
C LEU A 59 -6.26 -6.85 8.49
N PHE A 60 -5.26 -6.89 7.61
CA PHE A 60 -3.99 -6.22 7.85
C PHE A 60 -4.15 -4.70 7.80
N GLU A 61 -4.94 -4.19 6.86
CA GLU A 61 -5.25 -2.76 6.79
C GLU A 61 -6.07 -2.28 7.98
N VAL A 62 -7.06 -3.05 8.45
CA VAL A 62 -7.82 -2.75 9.68
C VAL A 62 -6.88 -2.61 10.88
N PHE A 63 -5.89 -3.52 11.01
CA PHE A 63 -4.90 -3.41 12.08
C PHE A 63 -4.06 -2.13 11.96
N ASN A 64 -3.58 -1.79 10.76
CA ASN A 64 -2.77 -0.58 10.56
C ASN A 64 -3.60 0.69 10.83
N LEU A 65 -4.86 0.74 10.39
CA LEU A 65 -5.78 1.84 10.68
C LEU A 65 -6.08 1.97 12.18
N TYR A 66 -6.28 0.85 12.87
CA TYR A 66 -6.42 0.84 14.32
C TYR A 66 -5.18 1.41 14.99
N LYS A 67 -3.98 1.00 14.58
CA LYS A 67 -2.73 1.54 15.12
C LYS A 67 -2.51 3.00 14.75
N ALA A 68 -2.94 3.44 13.57
CA ALA A 68 -2.92 4.84 13.20
C ALA A 68 -3.72 5.70 14.17
N ILE A 69 -4.89 5.23 14.63
CA ILE A 69 -5.75 5.96 15.58
C ILE A 69 -5.16 5.94 16.99
N TYR A 70 -4.76 4.77 17.49
CA TYR A 70 -4.40 4.64 18.91
C TYR A 70 -2.93 4.92 19.22
N VAL A 71 -2.03 4.78 18.23
CA VAL A 71 -0.58 4.90 18.40
C VAL A 71 -0.02 6.10 17.63
N GLU A 72 -0.39 6.27 16.37
CA GLU A 72 0.32 7.20 15.46
C GLU A 72 -0.41 8.53 15.22
N ARG A 73 -1.63 8.72 15.74
CA ARG A 73 -2.49 9.87 15.43
C ARG A 73 -1.81 11.22 15.61
N ASP A 74 -0.95 11.34 16.63
CA ASP A 74 -0.24 12.57 16.96
C ASP A 74 0.89 12.81 15.93
N ALA A 75 1.55 11.75 15.46
CA ALA A 75 2.53 11.84 14.38
C ALA A 75 1.88 12.15 13.02
N ILE A 76 0.70 11.59 12.75
CA ILE A 76 -0.01 11.75 11.48
C ILE A 76 -0.67 13.13 11.39
N TRP A 77 -1.45 13.53 12.40
CA TRP A 77 -2.29 14.73 12.35
C TRP A 77 -1.93 15.79 13.39
N GLY A 78 -0.94 15.57 14.25
CA GLY A 78 -0.59 16.52 15.32
C GLY A 78 -0.22 17.91 14.79
N HIS A 79 0.33 18.00 13.58
CA HIS A 79 0.62 19.27 12.91
C HIS A 79 -0.63 20.14 12.64
N LEU A 80 -1.83 19.56 12.66
CA LEU A 80 -3.10 20.28 12.49
C LEU A 80 -3.62 20.90 13.80
N TYR A 81 -3.01 20.59 14.94
CA TYR A 81 -3.47 21.00 16.26
C TYR A 81 -2.39 21.79 16.99
N LYS A 82 -2.77 22.91 17.63
CA LYS A 82 -1.82 23.78 18.36
C LYS A 82 -1.04 23.04 19.45
N THR A 83 -1.63 22.03 20.07
CA THR A 83 -1.02 21.23 21.14
C THR A 83 -0.18 20.06 20.63
N GLY A 84 -0.20 19.78 19.32
CA GLY A 84 0.39 18.59 18.73
C GLY A 84 -0.33 17.28 19.07
N LYS A 85 -1.42 17.34 19.87
CA LYS A 85 -2.17 16.16 20.33
C LYS A 85 -3.53 16.09 19.66
N VAL A 86 -3.86 14.90 19.18
CA VAL A 86 -5.09 14.61 18.45
C VAL A 86 -5.98 13.76 19.34
N SER A 87 -7.27 14.07 19.41
CA SER A 87 -8.22 13.25 20.15
C SER A 87 -8.51 11.95 19.40
N ILE A 88 -8.81 10.86 20.12
CA ILE A 88 -9.18 9.58 19.50
C ILE A 88 -10.44 9.73 18.66
N LYS A 89 -11.41 10.54 19.11
CA LYS A 89 -12.64 10.82 18.38
C LYS A 89 -12.36 11.50 17.04
N ASP A 90 -11.50 12.51 17.01
CA ASP A 90 -11.15 13.20 15.77
C ASP A 90 -10.38 12.29 14.80
N ALA A 91 -9.48 11.47 15.32
CA ALA A 91 -8.76 10.48 14.52
C ALA A 91 -9.72 9.47 13.86
N TRP A 92 -10.72 8.98 14.60
CA TRP A 92 -11.77 8.12 14.04
C TRP A 92 -12.56 8.81 12.93
N ILE A 93 -13.00 10.06 13.15
CA ILE A 93 -13.73 10.82 12.14
C ILE A 93 -12.89 10.95 10.87
N LYS A 94 -11.62 11.34 10.98
CA LYS A 94 -10.71 11.48 9.83
C LYS A 94 -10.55 10.17 9.06
N VAL A 95 -10.31 9.05 9.75
CA VAL A 95 -10.16 7.73 9.11
C VAL A 95 -11.46 7.31 8.42
N VAL A 96 -12.61 7.41 9.08
CA VAL A 96 -13.91 7.03 8.50
C VAL A 96 -14.26 7.91 7.30
N SER A 97 -14.09 9.24 7.40
CA SER A 97 -14.31 10.15 6.28
C SER A 97 -13.41 9.81 5.09
N GLN A 98 -12.13 9.52 5.35
CA GLN A 98 -11.19 9.16 4.30
C GLN A 98 -11.53 7.81 3.67
N LEU A 99 -12.00 6.82 4.45
CA LEU A 99 -12.50 5.55 3.92
C LEU A 99 -13.71 5.76 3.00
N CYS A 100 -14.70 6.56 3.40
CA CYS A 100 -15.85 6.87 2.55
C CYS A 100 -15.42 7.48 1.21
N ILE A 101 -14.46 8.42 1.24
CA ILE A 101 -13.89 9.02 0.03
C ILE A 101 -13.18 7.96 -0.82
N MET A 102 -12.31 7.14 -0.22
CA MET A 102 -11.53 6.14 -0.95
C MET A 102 -12.42 5.05 -1.58
N ILE A 103 -13.48 4.62 -0.89
CA ILE A 103 -14.48 3.70 -1.44
C ILE A 103 -15.17 4.33 -2.64
N GLY A 104 -15.55 5.62 -2.55
CA GLY A 104 -16.12 6.36 -3.67
C GLY A 104 -15.17 6.45 -4.87
N VAL A 105 -13.91 6.82 -4.62
CA VAL A 105 -12.86 6.94 -5.66
C VAL A 105 -12.61 5.60 -6.34
N VAL A 106 -12.40 4.52 -5.58
CA VAL A 106 -12.12 3.19 -6.14
C VAL A 106 -13.26 2.73 -7.06
N ASN A 107 -14.51 2.90 -6.62
CA ASN A 107 -15.66 2.48 -7.41
C ASN A 107 -15.88 3.36 -8.65
N LEU A 108 -15.75 4.68 -8.51
CA LEU A 108 -15.92 5.61 -9.62
C LEU A 108 -14.90 5.33 -10.74
N PHE A 109 -13.62 5.22 -10.38
CA PHE A 109 -12.57 4.97 -11.36
C PHE A 109 -12.61 3.55 -11.92
N ARG A 110 -13.12 2.56 -11.18
CA ARG A 110 -13.39 1.23 -11.75
C ARG A 110 -14.37 1.30 -12.92
N VAL A 111 -15.42 2.11 -12.79
CA VAL A 111 -16.40 2.34 -13.87
C VAL A 111 -15.73 3.04 -15.05
N PHE A 112 -15.00 4.15 -14.81
CA PHE A 112 -14.32 4.89 -15.88
C PHE A 112 -13.26 4.08 -16.61
N MET A 113 -12.54 3.21 -15.91
CA MET A 113 -11.52 2.37 -16.52
C MET A 113 -12.09 1.16 -17.24
N HIS A 114 -13.40 0.89 -17.18
CA HIS A 114 -14.00 -0.35 -17.68
C HIS A 114 -13.21 -1.59 -17.20
N ASP A 115 -12.93 -1.66 -15.91
CA ASP A 115 -12.05 -2.68 -15.32
C ASP A 115 -12.85 -3.71 -14.51
N PRO A 116 -13.44 -4.73 -15.18
CA PRO A 116 -14.38 -5.64 -14.53
C PRO A 116 -13.74 -6.44 -13.40
N PHE A 117 -12.46 -6.80 -13.54
CA PHE A 117 -11.69 -7.62 -12.59
C PHE A 117 -10.65 -6.85 -11.78
N MET A 118 -10.63 -5.52 -11.88
CA MET A 118 -9.72 -4.64 -11.14
C MET A 118 -8.22 -4.84 -11.46
N PHE A 119 -7.86 -5.46 -12.59
CA PHE A 119 -6.45 -5.69 -12.93
C PHE A 119 -5.66 -4.38 -13.13
N LYS A 120 -6.29 -3.35 -13.70
CA LYS A 120 -5.65 -2.03 -13.85
C LYS A 120 -5.40 -1.41 -12.47
N TRP A 121 -6.33 -1.60 -11.54
CA TRP A 121 -6.16 -1.18 -10.16
C TRP A 121 -5.03 -1.89 -9.42
N PHE A 122 -4.88 -3.22 -9.56
CA PHE A 122 -3.78 -3.96 -8.95
C PHE A 122 -2.40 -3.50 -9.46
N ILE A 123 -2.31 -3.10 -10.72
CA ILE A 123 -1.07 -2.53 -11.25
C ILE A 123 -0.83 -1.14 -10.68
N PHE A 124 -1.89 -0.33 -10.56
CA PHE A 124 -1.79 0.99 -9.96
C PHE A 124 -1.32 0.91 -8.50
N THR A 125 -1.81 -0.05 -7.70
CA THR A 125 -1.34 -0.24 -6.31
C THR A 125 0.15 -0.61 -6.27
N ASN A 126 0.66 -1.40 -7.23
CA ASN A 126 2.09 -1.71 -7.36
C ASN A 126 2.93 -0.47 -7.71
N VAL A 127 2.41 0.45 -8.53
CA VAL A 127 3.07 1.75 -8.79
C VAL A 127 3.11 2.58 -7.51
N LEU A 128 1.99 2.66 -6.77
CA LEU A 128 1.95 3.41 -5.52
C LEU A 128 2.92 2.87 -4.48
N ILE A 129 3.01 1.54 -4.31
CA ILE A 129 3.93 0.94 -3.33
C ILE A 129 5.40 1.16 -3.71
N ALA A 130 5.71 1.30 -5.00
CA ALA A 130 7.05 1.57 -5.48
C ALA A 130 7.52 3.01 -5.19
N ILE A 131 6.58 3.96 -5.14
CA ILE A 131 6.88 5.40 -5.10
C ILE A 131 6.57 6.00 -3.72
N ALA A 132 5.33 5.85 -3.26
CA ALA A 132 4.80 6.58 -2.11
C ALA A 132 5.54 6.31 -0.79
N PRO A 133 5.96 5.06 -0.46
CA PRO A 133 6.70 4.80 0.77
C PRO A 133 8.02 5.57 0.82
N GLY A 134 8.78 5.60 -0.27
CA GLY A 134 10.05 6.31 -0.34
C GLY A 134 9.90 7.81 -0.06
N LEU A 135 8.93 8.45 -0.72
CA LEU A 135 8.62 9.86 -0.51
C LEU A 135 8.18 10.13 0.92
N TYR A 136 7.37 9.25 1.51
CA TYR A 136 6.92 9.37 2.89
C TYR A 136 8.08 9.22 3.89
N TRP A 137 9.05 8.36 3.62
CA TRP A 137 10.25 8.23 4.48
C TRP A 137 11.11 9.50 4.44
N GLU A 138 11.23 10.11 3.27
CA GLU A 138 11.92 11.39 3.08
C GLU A 138 11.26 12.53 3.83
N GLU A 139 9.93 12.63 3.76
CA GLU A 139 9.14 13.64 4.48
C GLU A 139 9.41 13.57 6.00
N ARG A 140 9.49 12.36 6.56
CA ARG A 140 9.78 12.14 7.98
C ARG A 140 11.25 12.39 8.36
N LYS A 141 12.16 12.44 7.39
CA LYS A 141 13.62 12.66 7.58
C LYS A 141 14.29 11.67 8.55
N THR A 142 13.70 10.50 8.77
CA THR A 142 14.18 9.49 9.72
C THR A 142 13.94 8.09 9.21
N GLN A 143 14.81 7.15 9.61
CA GLN A 143 14.65 5.73 9.35
C GLN A 143 13.60 5.06 10.25
N VAL A 144 13.12 5.75 11.30
CA VAL A 144 12.08 5.21 12.20
C VAL A 144 10.80 4.96 11.41
N GLY A 145 10.24 3.77 11.55
CA GLY A 145 9.07 3.35 10.78
C GLY A 145 9.39 3.02 9.33
N ALA A 146 10.65 2.80 8.97
CA ALA A 146 11.08 2.28 7.67
C ALA A 146 12.20 1.24 7.87
N SER A 147 12.49 0.42 6.86
CA SER A 147 13.50 -0.64 6.95
C SER A 147 14.12 -0.94 5.58
N LYS A 148 15.40 -1.30 5.56
CA LYS A 148 16.09 -1.77 4.34
C LYS A 148 15.43 -3.02 3.79
N GLY A 149 15.05 -3.95 4.66
CA GLY A 149 14.36 -5.17 4.24
C GLY A 149 13.10 -4.86 3.45
N LEU A 150 12.28 -3.92 3.94
CA LEU A 150 11.10 -3.45 3.21
C LEU A 150 11.44 -2.80 1.87
N ALA A 151 12.46 -1.93 1.83
CA ALA A 151 12.87 -1.29 0.57
C ALA A 151 13.30 -2.31 -0.49
N ILE A 152 14.03 -3.36 -0.10
CA ILE A 152 14.42 -4.47 -1.00
C ILE A 152 13.19 -5.22 -1.50
N VAL A 153 12.25 -5.56 -0.60
CA VAL A 153 11.01 -6.25 -0.97
C VAL A 153 10.19 -5.42 -1.96
N ILE A 154 10.11 -4.11 -1.78
CA ILE A 154 9.43 -3.20 -2.71
C ILE A 154 10.13 -3.27 -4.08
N ILE A 155 11.45 -3.11 -4.15
CA ILE A 155 12.19 -3.18 -5.43
C ILE A 155 11.93 -4.50 -6.15
N LEU A 156 12.07 -5.64 -5.47
CA LEU A 156 11.87 -6.96 -6.07
C LEU A 156 10.43 -7.14 -6.55
N GLY A 157 9.45 -6.70 -5.75
CA GLY A 157 8.04 -6.74 -6.12
C GLY A 157 7.72 -5.86 -7.33
N THR A 158 8.30 -4.66 -7.40
CA THR A 158 8.12 -3.76 -8.54
C THR A 158 8.76 -4.33 -9.79
N ILE A 159 10.00 -4.84 -9.73
CA ILE A 159 10.65 -5.50 -10.88
C ILE A 159 9.78 -6.64 -11.38
N ASN A 160 9.39 -7.58 -10.50
CA ASN A 160 8.55 -8.71 -10.87
C ASN A 160 7.22 -8.31 -11.53
N SER A 161 6.64 -7.17 -11.10
CA SER A 161 5.37 -6.68 -11.64
C SER A 161 5.47 -6.14 -13.06
N PHE A 162 6.65 -5.63 -13.47
CA PHE A 162 6.83 -4.93 -14.75
C PHE A 162 7.83 -5.58 -15.71
N LEU A 163 8.38 -6.75 -15.38
CA LEU A 163 9.14 -7.56 -16.35
C LEU A 163 8.24 -7.98 -17.53
N PRO A 164 8.73 -8.11 -18.77
CA PRO A 164 7.91 -8.58 -19.90
C PRO A 164 7.24 -9.94 -19.70
N THR A 165 7.81 -10.78 -18.85
CA THR A 165 7.28 -12.11 -18.46
C THR A 165 6.47 -12.08 -17.16
N ASN A 166 5.94 -10.92 -16.77
CA ASN A 166 5.12 -10.78 -15.56
C ASN A 166 3.77 -11.53 -15.70
N MET A 167 3.15 -11.84 -14.56
CA MET A 167 1.87 -12.55 -14.54
C MET A 167 0.73 -11.79 -15.26
N TRP A 168 0.76 -10.47 -15.27
CA TRP A 168 -0.27 -9.65 -15.93
C TRP A 168 -0.27 -9.84 -17.44
N ALA A 169 0.92 -9.88 -18.06
CA ALA A 169 1.09 -10.12 -19.50
C ALA A 169 0.60 -11.51 -19.93
N LEU A 170 0.61 -12.48 -19.01
CA LEU A 170 0.06 -13.82 -19.21
C LEU A 170 -1.48 -13.85 -19.11
N VAL A 171 -2.05 -13.03 -18.23
CA VAL A 171 -3.50 -13.01 -17.96
C VAL A 171 -4.27 -12.14 -18.95
N SER A 172 -3.67 -11.07 -19.49
CA SER A 172 -4.34 -10.18 -20.44
C SER A 172 -3.39 -9.58 -21.48
N PRO A 173 -3.78 -9.57 -22.77
CA PRO A 173 -3.02 -8.90 -23.82
C PRO A 173 -2.72 -7.43 -23.54
N MET A 174 -3.58 -6.73 -22.79
CA MET A 174 -3.42 -5.33 -22.41
C MET A 174 -2.11 -5.02 -21.67
N PHE A 175 -1.47 -6.02 -21.06
CA PHE A 175 -0.20 -5.85 -20.35
C PHE A 175 0.99 -6.35 -21.16
N ARG A 176 0.80 -6.68 -22.44
CA ARG A 176 1.90 -7.01 -23.36
C ARG A 176 2.54 -5.74 -23.89
N PHE A 177 3.85 -5.82 -24.15
CA PHE A 177 4.65 -4.65 -24.57
C PHE A 177 4.11 -3.99 -25.85
N ASN A 178 3.72 -4.81 -26.83
CA ASN A 178 3.23 -4.31 -28.12
C ASN A 178 1.85 -3.65 -28.04
N GLU A 179 1.04 -4.01 -27.03
CA GLU A 179 -0.32 -3.50 -26.86
C GLU A 179 -0.36 -2.25 -25.97
N ASN A 180 0.54 -2.18 -24.98
CA ASN A 180 0.57 -1.10 -24.01
C ASN A 180 2.00 -0.80 -23.54
N PRO A 181 2.79 -0.08 -24.34
CA PRO A 181 4.16 0.29 -23.97
C PRO A 181 4.18 1.19 -22.71
N TRP A 182 3.12 1.96 -22.46
CA TRP A 182 3.02 2.83 -21.29
C TRP A 182 3.07 2.08 -19.95
N PHE A 183 2.54 0.85 -19.91
CA PHE A 183 2.67 -0.02 -18.74
C PHE A 183 4.14 -0.26 -18.37
N TYR A 184 5.00 -0.50 -19.36
CA TYR A 184 6.42 -0.77 -19.15
C TYR A 184 7.24 0.50 -18.92
N ILE A 185 6.89 1.61 -19.58
CA ILE A 185 7.51 2.92 -19.33
C ILE A 185 7.26 3.34 -17.88
N LEU A 186 6.00 3.25 -17.42
CA LEU A 186 5.65 3.54 -16.03
C LEU A 186 6.33 2.56 -15.08
N GLY A 187 6.43 1.28 -15.46
CA GLY A 187 7.17 0.27 -14.72
C GLY A 187 8.64 0.64 -14.51
N ALA A 188 9.32 1.09 -15.57
CA ALA A 188 10.71 1.55 -15.48
C ALA A 188 10.84 2.75 -14.52
N VAL A 189 9.92 3.72 -14.60
CA VAL A 189 9.88 4.86 -13.66
C VAL A 189 9.67 4.38 -12.22
N ALA A 190 8.74 3.46 -11.98
CA ALA A 190 8.46 2.90 -10.66
C ALA A 190 9.67 2.13 -10.09
N ILE A 191 10.39 1.36 -10.93
CA ILE A 191 11.62 0.67 -10.53
C ILE A 191 12.69 1.70 -10.14
N LEU A 192 12.90 2.75 -10.94
CA LEU A 192 13.87 3.80 -10.62
C LEU A 192 13.53 4.52 -9.30
N TYR A 193 12.24 4.80 -9.05
CA TYR A 193 11.81 5.41 -7.79
C TYR A 193 12.01 4.49 -6.58
N SER A 194 11.73 3.20 -6.70
CA SER A 194 11.94 2.25 -5.59
C SER A 194 13.43 2.04 -5.29
N VAL A 195 14.28 2.00 -6.33
CA VAL A 195 15.75 1.97 -6.18
C VAL A 195 16.25 3.27 -5.55
N ARG A 196 15.77 4.43 -6.00
CA ARG A 196 16.08 5.72 -5.38
C ARG A 196 15.70 5.73 -3.91
N ALA A 197 14.51 5.24 -3.55
CA ALA A 197 14.05 5.18 -2.17
C ALA A 197 15.00 4.36 -1.27
N TYR A 198 15.55 3.26 -1.78
CA TYR A 198 16.56 2.46 -1.07
C TYR A 198 17.84 3.27 -0.78
N PHE A 199 18.36 4.00 -1.77
CA PHE A 199 19.57 4.81 -1.56
C PHE A 199 19.33 6.03 -0.68
N VAL A 200 18.16 6.65 -0.78
CA VAL A 200 17.80 7.79 0.07
C VAL A 200 17.60 7.36 1.52
N TYR A 201 17.04 6.17 1.76
CA TYR A 201 16.91 5.60 3.11
C TYR A 201 18.24 5.60 3.87
N ASP A 202 19.36 5.32 3.20
CA ASP A 202 20.70 5.30 3.80
C ASP A 202 21.22 6.67 4.24
N ARG A 203 20.62 7.75 3.73
CA ARG A 203 20.96 9.12 4.05
C ARG A 203 20.06 9.71 5.14
N LEU A 204 18.97 9.04 5.51
CA LEU A 204 18.06 9.50 6.56
C LEU A 204 18.69 9.33 7.95
N ALA A 205 18.20 10.12 8.92
CA ALA A 205 18.65 10.00 10.30
C ALA A 205 18.47 8.56 10.81
N LYS A 206 19.58 7.96 11.24
CA LYS A 206 19.61 6.56 11.68
C LYS A 206 18.72 6.37 12.90
N LYS A 207 17.87 5.34 12.87
CA LYS A 207 17.13 4.93 14.06
C LYS A 207 18.07 4.24 15.05
N PRO A 208 17.85 4.39 16.37
CA PRO A 208 18.67 3.71 17.36
C PRO A 208 18.47 2.19 17.28
N GLN A 209 19.41 1.42 17.82
CA GLN A 209 19.32 -0.06 17.79
C GLN A 209 18.15 -0.60 18.62
N ARG A 210 17.69 0.18 19.60
CA ARG A 210 16.51 -0.12 20.42
C ARG A 210 15.58 1.10 20.50
N LEU A 211 14.29 0.86 20.33
CA LEU A 211 13.20 1.81 20.55
C LEU A 211 12.17 1.16 21.48
N PHE A 212 11.69 1.91 22.48
CA PHE A 212 10.65 1.43 23.41
C PHE A 212 10.95 0.04 24.02
N GLY A 213 12.23 -0.21 24.36
CA GLY A 213 12.68 -1.49 24.93
C GLY A 213 12.80 -2.66 23.95
N ARG A 214 12.58 -2.44 22.64
CA ARG A 214 12.63 -3.48 21.60
C ARG A 214 13.71 -3.19 20.57
N LYS A 215 14.31 -4.24 20.00
CA LYS A 215 15.27 -4.11 18.88
C LYS A 215 14.55 -3.56 17.64
N THR A 216 15.12 -2.57 16.98
CA THR A 216 14.57 -1.97 15.76
C THR A 216 14.64 -2.94 14.58
N VAL A 217 13.74 -2.76 13.61
CA VAL A 217 13.62 -3.62 12.42
C VAL A 217 14.70 -3.24 11.42
N TRP A 218 15.41 -4.21 10.84
CA TRP A 218 16.39 -3.94 9.80
C TRP A 218 15.73 -3.70 8.45
#